data_AF-T1AFD1-F1
#
_entry.id   AF-T1AFD1-F1
#
_cell.length_a   1.000
_cell.length_b   1.000
_cell.length_c   1.000
_cell.angle_alpha   90.00
_cell.angle_beta   90.00
_cell.angle_gamma   90.00
#
_symmetry.space_group_name_H-M   'P 1'
#
loop_
_entity.id
_entity.type
_entity.pdbx_description
1 polymer ?
#
loop_
_entity_poly.entity_id
_entity_poly.type
_entity_poly.pdbx_seq_one_letter_code
_entity_poly.pdbx_strand_id
1 'polypeptide(L)'
;SQKQFSFLFESRETLLNQINEMIFVENVHDREEIERLIRVYNEQMPGNNEISITMFIEITDDKALIRELPKLAGIENHVFITYDNRMIRGIPEEGRSTEVLESTVQYLKFRFSREEIQNFKGAKHVFIGIEHKGYNESVKLSEELLSELKIEFKG
;
A
#
# COMPACT_ATOMS: atom_id res chain seq x y z
N SER A 1 -0.08 5.04 -23.37
CA SER A 1 -0.56 5.84 -22.23
C SER A 1 0.43 5.68 -21.11
N GLN A 2 0.84 6.77 -20.49
CA GLN A 2 1.68 6.72 -19.29
C GLN A 2 0.86 6.13 -18.14
N LYS A 3 1.47 5.22 -17.38
CA LYS A 3 0.90 4.59 -16.19
C LYS A 3 1.84 4.93 -15.05
N GLN A 4 1.32 5.41 -13.94
CA GLN A 4 2.10 5.73 -12.77
C GLN A 4 1.56 4.94 -11.58
N PHE A 5 2.49 4.41 -10.79
CA PHE A 5 2.18 3.70 -9.56
C PHE A 5 2.84 4.44 -8.41
N SER A 6 2.03 4.79 -7.42
CA SER A 6 2.47 5.48 -6.21
C SER A 6 2.17 4.59 -5.01
N PHE A 7 3.08 4.57 -4.04
CA PHE A 7 2.92 3.79 -2.80
C PHE A 7 2.96 4.73 -1.61
N LEU A 8 1.89 4.73 -0.82
CA LEU A 8 1.84 5.34 0.49
C LEU A 8 2.11 4.27 1.53
N PHE A 9 3.16 4.45 2.34
CA PHE A 9 3.41 3.59 3.49
C PHE A 9 2.56 4.07 4.66
N GLU A 10 1.70 3.20 5.17
CA GLU A 10 0.71 3.58 6.17
C GLU A 10 1.30 3.54 7.58
N SER A 11 1.04 4.61 8.33
CA SER A 11 1.34 4.75 9.75
C SER A 11 0.08 5.16 10.51
N ARG A 12 0.16 5.19 11.83
CA ARG A 12 -0.98 5.69 12.64
C ARG A 12 -1.35 7.13 12.25
N GLU A 13 -0.37 7.95 11.88
CA GLU A 13 -0.61 9.35 11.52
C GLU A 13 -1.30 9.47 10.15
N THR A 14 -0.85 8.72 9.14
CA THR A 14 -1.47 8.76 7.80
C THR A 14 -2.92 8.28 7.85
N LEU A 15 -3.20 7.21 8.59
CA LEU A 15 -4.55 6.68 8.74
C LEU A 15 -5.48 7.64 9.49
N LEU A 16 -4.99 8.33 10.53
CA LEU A 16 -5.78 9.35 11.23
C LEU A 16 -6.10 10.53 10.32
N ASN A 17 -5.16 10.94 9.47
CA ASN A 17 -5.39 12.00 8.49
C ASN A 17 -6.45 11.59 7.47
N GLN A 18 -6.39 10.36 6.95
CA GLN A 18 -7.40 9.82 6.04
C GLN A 18 -8.80 9.76 6.67
N ILE A 19 -8.91 9.30 7.92
CA ILE A 19 -10.20 9.30 8.65
C ILE A 19 -10.76 10.72 8.75
N ASN A 20 -9.94 11.69 9.15
CA ASN A 20 -10.36 13.08 9.30
C ASN A 20 -10.77 13.71 7.95
N GLU A 21 -10.03 13.41 6.89
CA GLU A 21 -10.33 13.86 5.54
C GLU A 21 -11.68 13.32 5.05
N MET A 22 -11.94 12.02 5.24
CA MET A 22 -13.23 11.43 4.89
C MET A 22 -14.40 12.03 5.66
N ILE A 23 -14.25 12.21 6.98
CA ILE A 23 -15.26 12.86 7.83
C ILE A 23 -15.57 14.27 7.30
N PHE A 24 -14.55 15.01 6.87
CA PHE A 24 -14.73 16.36 6.33
C PHE A 24 -15.37 16.38 4.95
N VAL A 25 -14.86 15.58 4.00
CA VAL A 25 -15.32 15.53 2.59
C VAL A 25 -16.75 15.02 2.49
N GLU A 26 -17.07 13.97 3.23
CA GLU A 26 -18.41 13.37 3.24
C GLU A 26 -19.35 14.06 4.24
N ASN A 27 -18.85 15.06 4.99
CA ASN A 27 -19.59 15.81 5.99
C ASN A 27 -20.31 14.88 6.99
N VAL A 28 -19.58 13.89 7.50
CA VAL A 28 -20.10 12.86 8.41
C VAL A 28 -20.21 13.42 9.82
N HIS A 29 -21.42 13.44 10.37
CA HIS A 29 -21.68 13.86 11.76
C HIS A 29 -22.22 12.74 12.64
N ASP A 30 -22.67 11.64 12.02
CA ASP A 30 -23.24 10.51 12.74
C ASP A 30 -22.13 9.67 13.40
N ARG A 31 -22.37 9.31 14.67
CA ARG A 31 -21.37 8.59 15.46
C ARG A 31 -21.16 7.16 14.96
N GLU A 32 -22.20 6.46 14.54
CA GLU A 32 -22.08 5.08 14.09
C GLU A 32 -21.30 5.01 12.78
N GLU A 33 -21.49 6.00 11.91
CA GLU A 33 -20.74 6.16 10.67
C GLU A 33 -19.26 6.49 10.91
N ILE A 34 -18.95 7.41 11.82
CA ILE A 34 -17.57 7.69 12.26
C ILE A 34 -16.91 6.43 12.82
N GLU A 35 -17.60 5.69 13.70
CA GLU A 35 -17.06 4.44 14.26
C GLU A 35 -16.86 3.37 13.19
N ARG A 36 -17.69 3.34 12.14
CA ARG A 36 -17.53 2.44 10.99
C ARG A 36 -16.27 2.81 10.19
N LEU A 37 -16.06 4.10 9.90
CA LEU A 37 -14.85 4.59 9.24
C LEU A 37 -13.61 4.21 10.06
N ILE A 38 -13.60 4.49 11.36
CA ILE A 38 -12.49 4.12 12.25
C ILE A 38 -12.20 2.61 12.19
N ARG A 39 -13.23 1.75 12.17
CA ARG A 39 -13.04 0.29 12.04
C ARG A 39 -12.37 -0.09 10.72
N VAL A 40 -12.85 0.44 9.59
CA VAL A 40 -12.27 0.17 8.26
C VAL A 40 -10.80 0.59 8.19
N TYR A 41 -10.46 1.77 8.70
CA TYR A 41 -9.08 2.25 8.67
C TYR A 41 -8.18 1.56 9.71
N ASN A 42 -8.71 1.11 10.85
CA ASN A 42 -7.94 0.31 11.80
C ASN A 42 -7.51 -1.04 11.22
N GLU A 43 -8.28 -1.62 10.29
CA GLU A 43 -7.88 -2.84 9.57
C GLU A 43 -6.62 -2.60 8.71
N GLN A 44 -6.41 -1.38 8.23
CA GLN A 44 -5.21 -0.98 7.49
C GLN A 44 -4.00 -0.74 8.38
N MET A 45 -4.18 -0.61 9.70
CA MET A 45 -3.07 -0.36 10.61
C MET A 45 -2.05 -1.50 10.55
N PRO A 46 -0.75 -1.20 10.38
CA PRO A 46 0.27 -2.24 10.39
C PRO A 46 0.32 -2.92 11.76
N GLY A 47 0.38 -4.25 11.77
CA GLY A 47 0.77 -5.01 12.96
C GLY A 47 2.25 -4.81 13.32
N ASN A 48 2.67 -5.31 14.48
CA ASN A 48 4.04 -5.13 14.98
C ASN A 48 5.14 -5.72 14.07
N ASN A 49 4.78 -6.66 13.20
CA ASN A 49 5.67 -7.31 12.24
C ASN A 49 5.18 -7.13 10.80
N GLU A 50 4.38 -6.09 10.55
CA GLU A 50 3.82 -5.80 9.25
C GLU A 50 4.21 -4.40 8.78
N ILE A 51 4.29 -4.24 7.46
CA ILE A 51 4.21 -2.94 6.82
C ILE A 51 2.91 -2.93 6.03
N SER A 52 2.12 -1.87 6.19
CA SER A 52 0.92 -1.65 5.38
C SER A 52 1.21 -0.58 4.32
N ILE A 53 0.64 -0.75 3.14
CA ILE A 53 0.70 0.25 2.07
C ILE A 53 -0.68 0.45 1.43
N THR A 54 -0.87 1.65 0.90
CA THR A 54 -1.88 1.95 -0.12
C THR A 54 -1.16 2.20 -1.44
N MET A 55 -1.47 1.40 -2.46
CA MET A 55 -0.98 1.56 -3.82
C MET A 55 -2.03 2.28 -4.68
N PHE A 56 -1.62 3.35 -5.35
CA PHE A 56 -2.44 4.11 -6.28
C PHE A 56 -2.00 3.83 -7.72
N ILE A 57 -2.97 3.59 -8.60
CA ILE A 57 -2.77 3.36 -10.03
C ILE A 57 -3.35 4.55 -10.80
N GLU A 58 -2.47 5.39 -11.33
CA GLU A 58 -2.85 6.58 -12.08
C GLU A 58 -2.73 6.35 -13.59
N ILE A 59 -3.84 6.59 -14.31
CA ILE A 59 -3.91 6.54 -15.77
C ILE A 59 -4.55 7.84 -16.24
N THR A 60 -3.76 8.70 -16.90
CA THR A 60 -4.07 10.12 -17.14
C THR A 60 -5.25 10.42 -18.09
N ASP A 61 -5.82 9.42 -18.77
CA ASP A 61 -6.90 9.58 -19.74
C ASP A 61 -8.00 8.54 -19.51
N ASP A 62 -9.25 8.97 -19.40
CA ASP A 62 -10.40 8.09 -19.09
C ASP A 62 -10.55 6.95 -20.11
N LYS A 63 -10.32 7.24 -21.40
CA LYS A 63 -10.38 6.20 -22.45
C LYS A 63 -9.22 5.22 -22.31
N ALA A 64 -8.06 5.68 -21.88
CA ALA A 64 -6.94 4.82 -21.54
C ALA A 64 -7.21 4.02 -20.27
N LEU A 65 -7.85 4.60 -19.24
CA LEU A 65 -8.20 3.90 -18.00
C LEU A 65 -9.05 2.66 -18.29
N ILE A 66 -10.15 2.82 -19.03
CA ILE A 66 -11.06 1.72 -19.39
C ILE A 66 -10.34 0.62 -20.18
N ARG A 67 -9.37 0.98 -21.04
CA ARG A 67 -8.64 0.02 -21.88
C ARG A 67 -7.46 -0.64 -21.16
N GLU A 68 -6.76 0.09 -20.30
CA GLU A 68 -5.50 -0.35 -19.70
C GLU A 68 -5.71 -1.04 -18.35
N LEU A 69 -6.68 -0.61 -17.54
CA LEU A 69 -6.92 -1.18 -16.21
C LEU A 69 -7.25 -2.68 -16.25
N PRO A 70 -8.07 -3.20 -17.20
CA PRO A 70 -8.30 -4.65 -17.30
C PRO A 70 -7.03 -5.45 -17.59
N LYS A 71 -6.02 -4.84 -18.22
CA LYS A 71 -4.73 -5.49 -18.48
C LYS A 71 -3.86 -5.60 -17.23
N LEU A 72 -4.21 -4.87 -16.17
CA LEU A 72 -3.56 -4.85 -14.85
C LEU A 72 -4.31 -5.73 -13.84
N ALA A 73 -5.31 -6.51 -14.26
CA ALA A 73 -6.03 -7.41 -13.35
C ALA A 73 -5.05 -8.33 -12.60
N GLY A 74 -5.15 -8.34 -11.27
CA GLY A 74 -4.30 -9.14 -10.39
C GLY A 74 -2.93 -8.52 -10.07
N ILE A 75 -2.67 -7.28 -10.48
CA ILE A 75 -1.39 -6.59 -10.27
C ILE A 75 -1.01 -6.47 -8.78
N GLU A 76 -1.99 -6.35 -7.90
CA GLU A 76 -1.82 -6.32 -6.45
C GLU A 76 -1.09 -7.56 -5.92
N ASN A 77 -1.27 -8.72 -6.56
CA ASN A 77 -0.59 -9.97 -6.18
C ASN A 77 0.92 -9.99 -6.56
N HIS A 78 1.37 -8.97 -7.29
CA HIS A 78 2.70 -8.92 -7.90
C HIS A 78 3.54 -7.78 -7.30
N VAL A 79 3.05 -7.09 -6.27
CA VAL A 79 3.79 -6.09 -5.50
C VAL A 79 4.76 -6.79 -4.54
N PHE A 80 5.97 -6.27 -4.42
CA PHE A 80 7.01 -6.82 -3.56
C PHE A 80 7.89 -5.74 -2.93
N ILE A 81 8.55 -6.11 -1.83
CA ILE A 81 9.69 -5.40 -1.26
C ILE A 81 10.93 -6.30 -1.38
N THR A 82 12.04 -5.76 -1.89
CA THR A 82 13.33 -6.47 -1.95
C THR A 82 14.41 -5.75 -1.17
N TYR A 83 15.25 -6.52 -0.49
CA TYR A 83 16.39 -6.03 0.29
C TYR A 83 17.41 -7.15 0.43
N ASP A 84 18.71 -6.87 0.29
CA ASP A 84 19.81 -7.83 0.49
C ASP A 84 19.57 -9.23 -0.14
N ASN A 85 19.12 -9.26 -1.40
CA ASN A 85 18.74 -10.47 -2.17
C ASN A 85 17.55 -11.28 -1.61
N ARG A 86 16.82 -10.73 -0.64
CA ARG A 86 15.55 -11.26 -0.13
C ARG A 86 14.38 -10.51 -0.77
N MET A 87 13.22 -11.17 -0.82
CA MET A 87 11.99 -10.63 -1.36
C MET A 87 10.82 -11.00 -0.43
N ILE A 88 9.98 -10.02 -0.13
CA ILE A 88 8.71 -10.21 0.58
C ILE A 88 7.60 -9.75 -0.36
N ARG A 89 6.61 -10.62 -0.59
CA ARG A 89 5.44 -10.29 -1.41
C ARG A 89 4.39 -9.57 -0.57
N GLY A 90 3.71 -8.61 -1.18
CA GLY A 90 2.53 -7.98 -0.62
C GLY A 90 1.38 -8.98 -0.56
N ILE A 91 0.59 -8.90 0.51
CA ILE A 91 -0.65 -9.63 0.71
C ILE A 91 -1.77 -8.61 0.50
N PRO A 92 -2.49 -8.66 -0.62
CA PRO A 92 -3.62 -7.78 -0.87
C PRO A 92 -4.73 -8.00 0.14
N GLU A 93 -5.48 -6.95 0.42
CA GLU A 93 -6.74 -7.06 1.15
C GLU A 93 -7.81 -7.78 0.30
N GLU A 94 -8.58 -8.66 0.93
CA GLU A 94 -9.64 -9.41 0.25
C GLU A 94 -10.87 -8.52 -0.03
N GLY A 95 -11.54 -8.77 -1.16
CA GLY A 95 -12.90 -8.26 -1.39
C GLY A 95 -13.05 -6.88 -2.05
N ARG A 96 -11.96 -6.23 -2.47
CA ARG A 96 -12.00 -4.88 -3.11
C ARG A 96 -11.92 -4.88 -4.65
N SER A 97 -11.95 -6.04 -5.31
CA SER A 97 -11.74 -6.12 -6.77
C SER A 97 -13.02 -5.90 -7.61
N THR A 98 -14.08 -5.33 -7.04
CA THR A 98 -15.42 -5.34 -7.66
C THR A 98 -15.70 -4.12 -8.54
N GLU A 99 -15.14 -2.95 -8.22
CA GLU A 99 -15.35 -1.73 -9.01
C GLU A 99 -14.07 -1.17 -9.64
N VAL A 100 -14.22 -0.39 -10.73
CA VAL A 100 -13.10 0.24 -11.46
C VAL A 100 -12.32 1.20 -10.57
N LEU A 101 -13.01 1.99 -9.74
CA LEU A 101 -12.36 2.93 -8.82
C LEU A 101 -11.61 2.19 -7.72
N GLU A 102 -12.23 1.16 -7.13
CA GLU A 102 -11.58 0.27 -6.15
C GLU A 102 -10.39 -0.46 -6.77
N SER A 103 -10.42 -0.75 -8.07
CA SER A 103 -9.29 -1.36 -8.79
C SER A 103 -8.10 -0.39 -8.94
N THR A 104 -8.29 0.93 -8.82
CA THR A 104 -7.20 1.93 -8.88
C THR A 104 -6.52 2.18 -7.54
N VAL A 105 -7.09 1.70 -6.43
CA VAL A 105 -6.53 1.84 -5.09
C VAL A 105 -6.45 0.46 -4.43
N GLN A 106 -5.25 -0.02 -4.15
CA GLN A 106 -5.03 -1.35 -3.58
C GLN A 106 -4.38 -1.24 -2.21
N TYR A 107 -4.90 -1.96 -1.24
CA TYR A 107 -4.31 -2.06 0.10
C TYR A 107 -3.54 -3.35 0.22
N LEU A 108 -2.30 -3.28 0.70
CA LEU A 108 -1.45 -4.45 0.86
C LEU A 108 -0.71 -4.44 2.18
N LYS A 109 -0.50 -5.64 2.72
CA LYS A 109 0.35 -5.87 3.90
C LYS A 109 1.54 -6.74 3.55
N PHE A 110 2.71 -6.38 4.06
CA PHE A 110 3.92 -7.18 4.01
C PHE A 110 4.17 -7.75 5.41
N ARG A 111 4.16 -9.07 5.54
CA ARG A 111 4.41 -9.75 6.82
C ARG A 111 5.86 -10.18 6.91
N PHE A 112 6.50 -9.83 8.01
CA PHE A 112 7.89 -10.17 8.28
C PHE A 112 7.95 -11.16 9.44
N SER A 113 8.78 -12.19 9.30
CA SER A 113 9.27 -13.00 10.41
C SER A 113 10.25 -12.21 11.28
N ARG A 114 10.53 -12.70 12.48
CA ARG A 114 11.52 -12.05 13.37
C ARG A 114 12.91 -11.95 12.73
N GLU A 115 13.32 -12.98 11.99
CA GLU A 115 14.60 -12.97 11.27
C GLU A 115 14.59 -11.91 10.15
N GLU A 116 13.50 -11.84 9.39
CA GLU A 116 13.35 -10.85 8.31
C GLU A 116 13.37 -9.42 8.83
N ILE A 117 12.76 -9.13 9.98
CA ILE A 117 12.83 -7.81 10.63
C ILE A 117 14.29 -7.45 10.96
N GLN A 118 15.06 -8.36 11.55
CA GLN A 118 16.46 -8.07 11.90
C GLN A 118 17.31 -7.79 10.65
N ASN A 119 17.13 -8.60 9.60
CA ASN A 119 17.80 -8.39 8.32
C ASN A 119 17.37 -7.05 7.69
N PHE A 120 16.06 -6.75 7.69
CA PHE A 120 15.52 -5.51 7.14
C PHE A 120 16.05 -4.27 7.88
N LYS A 121 16.15 -4.31 9.22
CA LYS A 121 16.76 -3.24 10.03
C LYS A 121 18.22 -2.99 9.65
N GLY A 122 18.97 -4.02 9.25
CA GLY A 122 20.34 -3.92 8.75
C GLY A 122 20.48 -3.46 7.30
N ALA A 123 19.44 -3.61 6.47
CA ALA A 123 19.50 -3.35 5.04
C ALA A 123 19.74 -1.86 4.73
N LYS A 124 20.58 -1.59 3.72
CA LYS A 124 20.86 -0.23 3.22
C LYS A 124 20.20 0.07 1.89
N HIS A 125 19.80 -0.97 1.17
CA HIS A 125 19.23 -0.86 -0.17
C HIS A 125 17.94 -1.67 -0.18
N VAL A 126 16.83 -0.95 -0.06
CA VAL A 126 15.49 -1.51 -0.07
C VAL A 126 14.76 -0.93 -1.27
N PHE A 127 14.03 -1.78 -1.97
CA PHE A 127 13.22 -1.39 -3.12
C PHE A 127 11.80 -1.88 -2.92
N ILE A 128 10.84 -1.10 -3.39
CA ILE A 128 9.46 -1.53 -3.60
C ILE A 128 9.22 -1.60 -5.10
N GLY A 129 8.47 -2.61 -5.55
CA GLY A 129 8.23 -2.79 -6.97
C GLY A 129 7.05 -3.67 -7.28
N ILE A 130 6.78 -3.79 -8.57
CA ILE A 130 5.73 -4.61 -9.15
C ILE A 130 6.38 -5.44 -10.25
N GLU A 131 6.14 -6.74 -10.26
CA GLU A 131 6.57 -7.63 -11.35
C GLU A 131 5.35 -8.28 -12.00
N HIS A 132 4.64 -7.54 -12.85
CA HIS A 132 3.43 -8.00 -13.54
C HIS A 132 3.60 -7.92 -15.07
N LYS A 133 2.92 -8.81 -15.82
CA LYS A 133 2.98 -8.83 -17.29
C LYS A 133 2.65 -7.47 -17.94
N GLY A 134 1.81 -6.67 -17.28
CA GLY A 134 1.36 -5.35 -17.74
C GLY A 134 2.17 -4.17 -17.19
N TYR A 135 3.08 -4.41 -16.22
CA TYR A 135 3.91 -3.39 -15.57
C TYR A 135 5.05 -4.06 -14.76
N ASN A 136 6.30 -3.69 -15.03
CA ASN A 136 7.47 -4.24 -14.34
C ASN A 136 8.47 -3.14 -14.04
N GLU A 137 8.39 -2.59 -12.83
CA GLU A 137 9.30 -1.55 -12.35
C GLU A 137 9.50 -1.66 -10.83
N SER A 138 10.64 -1.17 -10.36
CA SER A 138 10.93 -1.01 -8.95
C SER A 138 11.66 0.30 -8.68
N VAL A 139 11.47 0.83 -7.48
CA VAL A 139 12.08 2.07 -7.04
C VAL A 139 12.77 1.86 -5.70
N LYS A 140 13.95 2.46 -5.55
CA LYS A 140 14.70 2.45 -4.28
C LYS A 140 13.98 3.35 -3.28
N LEU A 141 13.78 2.87 -2.06
CA LEU A 141 13.29 3.71 -0.96
C LEU A 141 14.35 4.76 -0.60
N SER A 142 13.89 5.98 -0.28
CA SER A 142 14.77 7.02 0.26
C SER A 142 15.34 6.58 1.62
N GLU A 143 16.49 7.14 2.00
CA GLU A 143 17.11 6.83 3.30
C GLU A 143 16.21 7.27 4.47
N GLU A 144 15.49 8.36 4.30
CA GLU A 144 14.52 8.89 5.27
C GLU A 144 13.36 7.92 5.49
N LEU A 145 12.64 7.55 4.42
CA LEU A 145 11.53 6.60 4.49
C LEU A 145 11.98 5.23 5.03
N LEU A 146 13.15 4.75 4.59
CA LEU A 146 13.70 3.50 5.12
C LEU A 146 13.99 3.58 6.62
N SER A 147 14.43 4.73 7.12
CA SER A 147 14.69 4.94 8.55
C SER A 147 13.40 4.93 9.36
N GLU A 148 12.34 5.58 8.86
CA GLU A 148 11.01 5.57 9.48
C GLU A 148 10.43 4.15 9.55
N LEU A 149 10.44 3.42 8.44
CA LEU A 149 9.92 2.04 8.39
C LEU A 149 10.63 1.10 9.36
N LYS A 150 11.93 1.30 9.61
CA LYS A 150 12.68 0.50 10.59
C LYS A 150 12.23 0.75 12.02
N ILE A 151 11.77 1.95 12.34
CA ILE A 151 11.28 2.35 13.67
C ILE A 151 9.88 1.78 13.93
N GLU A 152 9.06 1.63 12.88
CA GLU A 152 7.71 1.05 12.97
C GLU A 152 7.70 -0.40 13.45
N PHE A 153 8.75 -1.18 13.16
CA PHE A 153 8.92 -2.52 13.74
C PHE A 153 9.25 -2.44 15.23
N LYS A 154 8.20 -2.35 16.05
CA LYS A 154 8.27 -2.39 17.52
C LYS A 154 8.56 -3.82 17.98
N GLY A 155 9.80 -4.04 18.40
CA GLY A 155 10.32 -5.28 18.96
C GLY A 155 11.65 -5.02 19.62
#